data_AF-I3C7X1-F1
#
_entry.id   AF-I3C7X1-F1
#
_cell.length_a   1.000
_cell.length_b   1.000
_cell.length_c   1.000
_cell.angle_alpha   90.00
_cell.angle_beta   90.00
_cell.angle_gamma   90.00
#
_symmetry.space_group_name_H-M   'P 1'
#
loop_
_entity.id
_entity.type
_entity.pdbx_description
1 polymer ?
#
loop_
_entity_poly.entity_id
_entity_poly.type
_entity_poly.pdbx_seq_one_letter_code
_entity_poly.pdbx_strand_id
1 'polypeptide(L)'
;MKIVVSPAKSLDFESKLPTEKYTQPDFLPEAEKLNTVLQKKSPKKLSELMSISDKLADLNWQRNQDFTTPFTPENARPAVFAFNGDVYTGLDAYNIPKEKLSILQDRLRILSGLYGVLKPLDLMQAYRLEMGTKLTVGKNKNLYEFWKKKVTAKLNEELSEDELFLNLASNEYFGAVDEKALKVPVITPVFKDWKNDKLKIISFFAKKARGSMVRYIVDTDAKSIEDLKGFNYDGYSFSEEYTKKKNELVFVR
;
A
#
# COMPACT_ATOMS: atom_id res chain seq x y z
N MET A 1 15.93 4.31 2.53
CA MET A 1 14.72 4.11 3.35
C MET A 1 13.71 3.30 2.55
N LYS A 2 13.09 2.28 3.15
CA LYS A 2 11.94 1.57 2.56
C LYS A 2 10.64 2.02 3.21
N ILE A 3 9.60 2.15 2.40
CA ILE A 3 8.32 2.74 2.80
C ILE A 3 7.22 1.75 2.45
N VAL A 4 6.27 1.53 3.37
CA VAL A 4 5.05 0.77 3.07
C VAL A 4 3.81 1.65 3.13
N VAL A 5 2.93 1.49 2.15
CA VAL A 5 1.58 2.09 2.13
C VAL A 5 0.51 1.02 1.93
N SER A 6 -0.73 1.38 2.23
CA SER A 6 -1.91 0.57 1.91
C SER A 6 -2.27 0.68 0.41
N PRO A 7 -2.92 -0.34 -0.16
CA PRO A 7 -3.52 -0.25 -1.48
C PRO A 7 -4.79 0.60 -1.43
N ALA A 8 -5.37 0.88 -2.60
CA ALA A 8 -6.68 1.50 -2.69
C ALA A 8 -7.77 0.50 -3.10
N LYS A 9 -9.00 0.86 -2.75
CA LYS A 9 -10.22 0.10 -3.06
C LYS A 9 -10.73 0.40 -4.47
N SER A 10 -10.60 1.65 -4.91
CA SER A 10 -10.92 2.08 -6.27
C SER A 10 -9.68 1.95 -7.15
N LEU A 11 -9.91 1.67 -8.42
CA LEU A 11 -8.86 1.43 -9.39
C LEU A 11 -9.12 2.28 -10.64
N ASP A 12 -8.06 2.75 -11.28
CA ASP A 12 -8.07 3.45 -12.55
C ASP A 12 -7.26 2.64 -13.57
N PHE A 13 -7.93 2.13 -14.60
CA PHE A 13 -7.30 1.40 -15.70
C PHE A 13 -7.42 2.16 -17.04
N GLU A 14 -7.91 3.39 -17.03
CA GLU A 14 -8.29 4.14 -18.24
C GLU A 14 -7.35 5.31 -18.52
N SER A 15 -6.86 5.99 -17.47
CA SER A 15 -6.01 7.18 -17.66
C SER A 15 -4.76 6.88 -18.47
N LYS A 16 -4.27 7.87 -19.23
CA LYS A 16 -3.02 7.73 -19.98
C LYS A 16 -1.82 7.66 -19.03
N LEU A 17 -0.98 6.65 -19.17
CA LEU A 17 0.21 6.50 -18.33
C LEU A 17 1.30 7.51 -18.71
N PRO A 18 2.02 8.11 -17.72
CA PRO A 18 3.13 9.01 -18.00
C PRO A 18 4.43 8.26 -18.39
N THR A 19 4.45 6.94 -18.26
CA THR A 19 5.61 6.08 -18.55
C THR A 19 5.17 4.74 -19.14
N GLU A 20 6.05 4.13 -19.93
CA GLU A 20 5.91 2.76 -20.44
C GLU A 20 6.70 1.76 -19.58
N LYS A 21 7.44 2.23 -18.55
CA LYS A 21 8.22 1.36 -17.68
C LYS A 21 7.30 0.57 -16.76
N TYR A 22 7.55 -0.73 -16.67
CA TYR A 22 6.87 -1.63 -15.75
C TYR A 22 7.82 -2.72 -15.24
N THR A 23 7.39 -3.38 -14.17
CA THR A 23 8.01 -4.58 -13.60
C THR A 23 6.92 -5.63 -13.32
N GLN A 24 7.32 -6.80 -12.82
CA GLN A 24 6.40 -7.89 -12.51
C GLN A 24 6.33 -8.13 -11.00
N PRO A 25 5.15 -8.48 -10.44
CA PRO A 25 5.03 -8.81 -9.03
C PRO A 25 5.92 -9.98 -8.62
N ASP A 26 6.58 -9.88 -7.47
CA ASP A 26 7.44 -10.94 -6.93
C ASP A 26 6.64 -12.20 -6.51
N PHE A 27 5.35 -12.04 -6.16
CA PHE A 27 4.49 -13.10 -5.62
C PHE A 27 3.34 -13.50 -6.56
N LEU A 28 3.59 -13.52 -7.88
CA LEU A 28 2.57 -13.90 -8.86
C LEU A 28 2.01 -15.33 -8.66
N PRO A 29 2.83 -16.37 -8.34
CA PRO A 29 2.29 -17.70 -8.05
C PRO A 29 1.35 -17.75 -6.84
N GLU A 30 1.65 -16.97 -5.78
CA GLU A 30 0.75 -16.83 -4.65
C GLU A 30 -0.55 -16.09 -5.01
N ALA A 31 -0.47 -15.05 -5.84
CA ALA A 31 -1.63 -14.32 -6.32
C ALA A 31 -2.56 -15.22 -7.15
N GLU A 32 -2.03 -16.03 -8.06
CA GLU A 32 -2.79 -17.04 -8.82
C GLU A 32 -3.49 -18.05 -7.89
N LYS A 33 -2.79 -18.49 -6.83
CA LYS A 33 -3.36 -19.41 -5.84
C LYS A 33 -4.52 -18.78 -5.09
N LEU A 34 -4.40 -17.52 -4.68
CA LEU A 34 -5.49 -16.78 -4.03
C LEU A 34 -6.66 -16.57 -4.99
N ASN A 35 -6.39 -16.16 -6.22
CA ASN A 35 -7.41 -15.95 -7.23
C ASN A 35 -8.18 -17.25 -7.54
N THR A 36 -7.50 -18.40 -7.60
CA THR A 36 -8.14 -19.72 -7.76
C THR A 36 -9.17 -20.02 -6.66
N VAL A 37 -8.95 -19.54 -5.43
CA VAL A 37 -9.93 -19.69 -4.34
C VAL A 37 -11.10 -18.73 -4.53
N LEU A 38 -10.84 -17.50 -5.01
CA LEU A 38 -11.85 -16.48 -5.27
C LEU A 38 -12.75 -16.84 -6.46
N GLN A 39 -12.18 -17.38 -7.55
CA GLN A 39 -12.90 -17.83 -8.75
C GLN A 39 -14.01 -18.84 -8.45
N LYS A 40 -13.83 -19.68 -7.41
CA LYS A 40 -14.81 -20.70 -6.98
C LYS A 40 -15.99 -20.13 -6.18
N LYS A 41 -15.97 -18.85 -5.82
CA LYS A 41 -17.05 -18.21 -5.04
C LYS A 41 -18.05 -17.59 -6.01
N SER A 42 -19.34 -17.80 -5.73
CA SER A 42 -20.40 -17.06 -6.44
C SER A 42 -20.38 -15.58 -6.04
N PRO A 43 -20.97 -14.68 -6.84
CA PRO A 43 -21.11 -13.27 -6.47
C PRO A 43 -21.72 -13.08 -5.09
N LYS A 44 -22.79 -13.81 -4.75
CA LYS A 44 -23.38 -13.77 -3.39
C LYS A 44 -22.37 -14.10 -2.28
N LYS A 45 -21.56 -15.15 -2.46
CA LYS A 45 -20.51 -15.51 -1.48
C LYS A 45 -19.40 -14.45 -1.40
N LEU A 46 -19.10 -13.75 -2.49
CA LEU A 46 -18.13 -12.65 -2.49
C LEU A 46 -18.70 -11.41 -1.79
N SER A 47 -19.97 -11.08 -2.04
CA SER A 47 -20.73 -10.02 -1.36
C SER A 47 -20.66 -10.19 0.17
N GLU A 48 -21.00 -11.39 0.67
CA GLU A 48 -20.92 -11.74 2.09
C GLU A 48 -19.49 -11.70 2.63
N LEU A 49 -18.53 -12.32 1.91
CA LEU A 49 -17.13 -12.42 2.35
C LEU A 49 -16.44 -11.06 2.46
N MET A 50 -16.71 -10.15 1.52
CA MET A 50 -16.03 -8.85 1.40
C MET A 50 -16.87 -7.70 1.95
N SER A 51 -18.12 -7.97 2.37
CA SER A 51 -19.08 -6.96 2.83
C SER A 51 -19.25 -5.82 1.82
N ILE A 52 -19.52 -6.19 0.57
CA ILE A 52 -19.69 -5.27 -0.57
C ILE A 52 -21.10 -5.41 -1.16
N SER A 53 -21.54 -4.43 -1.95
CA SER A 53 -22.82 -4.51 -2.66
C SER A 53 -22.81 -5.60 -3.74
N ASP A 54 -23.98 -6.08 -4.13
CA ASP A 54 -24.12 -7.09 -5.19
C ASP A 54 -23.47 -6.66 -6.50
N LYS A 55 -23.67 -5.40 -6.91
CA LYS A 55 -23.00 -4.82 -8.09
C LYS A 55 -21.47 -4.91 -8.01
N LEU A 56 -20.89 -4.65 -6.84
CA LEU A 56 -19.45 -4.78 -6.64
C LEU A 56 -19.02 -6.24 -6.58
N ALA A 57 -19.87 -7.13 -6.06
CA ALA A 57 -19.60 -8.55 -6.00
C ALA A 57 -19.59 -9.18 -7.40
N ASP A 58 -20.53 -8.82 -8.27
CA ASP A 58 -20.57 -9.26 -9.68
C ASP A 58 -19.33 -8.78 -10.43
N LEU A 59 -18.96 -7.50 -10.26
CA LEU A 59 -17.75 -6.93 -10.85
C LEU A 59 -16.49 -7.69 -10.42
N ASN A 60 -16.36 -7.98 -9.13
CA ASN A 60 -15.17 -8.69 -8.64
C ASN A 60 -15.20 -10.18 -8.93
N TRP A 61 -16.37 -10.79 -9.05
CA TRP A 61 -16.50 -12.14 -9.58
C TRP A 61 -15.93 -12.21 -10.99
N GLN A 62 -16.34 -11.28 -11.87
CA GLN A 62 -15.85 -11.20 -13.25
C GLN A 62 -14.33 -10.97 -13.29
N ARG A 63 -13.80 -10.02 -12.51
CA ARG A 63 -12.35 -9.81 -12.37
C ARG A 63 -11.58 -11.06 -11.97
N ASN A 64 -12.14 -11.87 -11.05
CA ASN A 64 -11.49 -13.11 -10.66
C ASN A 64 -11.48 -14.12 -11.82
N GLN A 65 -12.56 -14.20 -12.62
CA GLN A 65 -12.61 -15.07 -13.81
C GLN A 65 -11.61 -14.61 -14.89
N ASP A 66 -11.53 -13.30 -15.11
CA ASP A 66 -10.67 -12.69 -16.14
C ASP A 66 -9.19 -12.66 -15.75
N PHE A 67 -8.87 -12.93 -14.48
CA PHE A 67 -7.49 -12.94 -14.01
C PHE A 67 -6.67 -13.98 -14.78
N THR A 68 -5.67 -13.50 -15.51
CA THR A 68 -4.86 -14.33 -16.39
C THR A 68 -3.41 -13.89 -16.41
N THR A 69 -2.51 -14.85 -16.50
CA THR A 69 -1.06 -14.63 -16.63
C THR A 69 -0.57 -15.17 -17.97
N PRO A 70 0.48 -14.59 -18.58
CA PRO A 70 1.37 -13.54 -18.05
C PRO A 70 0.74 -12.15 -18.04
N PHE A 71 1.21 -11.28 -17.13
CA PHE A 71 0.82 -9.87 -17.10
C PHE A 71 1.57 -9.08 -18.16
N THR A 72 0.81 -8.31 -18.94
CA THR A 72 1.32 -7.44 -20.00
C THR A 72 0.63 -6.07 -19.91
N PRO A 73 1.16 -5.01 -20.54
CA PRO A 73 0.50 -3.70 -20.55
C PRO A 73 -0.92 -3.70 -21.13
N GLU A 74 -1.29 -4.72 -21.91
CA GLU A 74 -2.64 -4.88 -22.48
C GLU A 74 -3.66 -5.39 -21.46
N ASN A 75 -3.23 -6.16 -20.45
CA ASN A 75 -4.13 -6.78 -19.47
C ASN A 75 -3.92 -6.30 -18.04
N ALA A 76 -2.82 -5.60 -17.75
CA ALA A 76 -2.43 -5.18 -16.42
C ALA A 76 -1.84 -3.77 -16.43
N ARG A 77 -1.78 -3.15 -15.26
CA ARG A 77 -1.34 -1.76 -15.09
C ARG A 77 -0.37 -1.61 -13.93
N PRO A 78 0.65 -0.74 -14.02
CA PRO A 78 1.56 -0.53 -12.91
C PRO A 78 0.83 -0.03 -11.65
N ALA A 79 1.09 -0.67 -10.51
CA ALA A 79 0.30 -0.54 -9.28
C ALA A 79 0.06 0.90 -8.82
N VAL A 80 1.08 1.75 -8.87
CA VAL A 80 0.98 3.16 -8.43
C VAL A 80 0.05 4.00 -9.30
N PHE A 81 -0.14 3.61 -10.57
CA PHE A 81 -1.04 4.26 -11.51
C PHE A 81 -2.39 3.54 -11.62
N ALA A 82 -2.53 2.36 -11.02
CA ALA A 82 -3.76 1.58 -10.96
C ALA A 82 -4.58 1.90 -9.71
N PHE A 83 -3.95 2.06 -8.55
CA PHE A 83 -4.65 2.37 -7.31
C PHE A 83 -5.13 3.83 -7.28
N ASN A 84 -6.41 4.03 -6.95
CA ASN A 84 -7.04 5.34 -6.88
C ASN A 84 -7.76 5.53 -5.54
N GLY A 85 -7.35 6.53 -4.77
CA GLY A 85 -7.92 6.89 -3.47
C GLY A 85 -7.01 7.83 -2.69
N ASP A 86 -7.41 8.25 -1.49
CA ASP A 86 -6.78 9.35 -0.74
C ASP A 86 -5.24 9.27 -0.65
N VAL A 87 -4.67 8.10 -0.37
CA VAL A 87 -3.21 7.88 -0.33
C VAL A 87 -2.58 8.20 -1.69
N TYR A 88 -3.20 7.76 -2.78
CA TYR A 88 -2.69 7.95 -4.14
C TYR A 88 -2.95 9.37 -4.65
N THR A 89 -4.00 10.04 -4.16
CA THR A 89 -4.22 11.47 -4.34
C THR A 89 -3.13 12.31 -3.66
N GLY A 90 -2.70 11.93 -2.45
CA GLY A 90 -1.59 12.60 -1.77
C GLY A 90 -0.23 12.31 -2.41
N LEU A 91 -0.02 11.08 -2.88
CA LEU A 91 1.21 10.70 -3.59
C LEU A 91 1.33 11.42 -4.95
N ASP A 92 0.21 11.59 -5.65
CA ASP A 92 0.11 12.27 -6.93
C ASP A 92 1.14 11.78 -7.96
N ALA A 93 1.15 10.46 -8.17
CA ALA A 93 2.18 9.79 -8.95
C ALA A 93 2.26 10.24 -10.42
N TYR A 94 1.15 10.73 -10.99
CA TYR A 94 1.11 11.22 -12.38
C TYR A 94 1.95 12.47 -12.59
N ASN A 95 2.18 13.27 -11.53
CA ASN A 95 2.98 14.48 -11.57
C ASN A 95 4.39 14.28 -10.98
N ILE A 96 4.80 13.05 -10.69
CA ILE A 96 6.19 12.75 -10.33
C ILE A 96 7.04 12.78 -11.61
N PRO A 97 8.14 13.56 -11.65
CA PRO A 97 9.04 13.57 -12.81
C PRO A 97 9.57 12.16 -13.14
N LYS A 98 9.69 11.84 -14.43
CA LYS A 98 9.99 10.47 -14.90
C LYS A 98 11.31 9.93 -14.35
N GLU A 99 12.30 10.80 -14.15
CA GLU A 99 13.59 10.49 -13.57
C GLU A 99 13.50 10.04 -12.10
N LYS A 100 12.52 10.56 -11.35
CA LYS A 100 12.26 10.22 -9.95
C LYS A 100 11.43 8.95 -9.78
N LEU A 101 10.83 8.41 -10.85
CA LEU A 101 10.12 7.12 -10.78
C LEU A 101 11.03 5.97 -10.37
N SER A 102 12.33 6.05 -10.67
CA SER A 102 13.32 5.06 -10.20
C SER A 102 13.47 5.07 -8.68
N ILE A 103 13.49 6.27 -8.07
CA ILE A 103 13.54 6.46 -6.61
C ILE A 103 12.26 5.94 -5.96
N LEU A 104 11.11 6.28 -6.54
CA LEU A 104 9.82 5.76 -6.06
C LEU A 104 9.79 4.23 -6.13
N GLN A 105 10.19 3.66 -7.27
CA GLN A 105 10.24 2.22 -7.51
C GLN A 105 11.16 1.49 -6.52
N ASP A 106 12.30 2.10 -6.20
CA ASP A 106 13.21 1.55 -5.20
C ASP A 106 12.60 1.61 -3.79
N ARG A 107 12.06 2.75 -3.38
CA ARG A 107 11.73 3.01 -1.97
C ARG A 107 10.34 2.56 -1.53
N LEU A 108 9.34 2.66 -2.39
CA LEU A 108 7.95 2.43 -2.02
C LEU A 108 7.55 0.96 -2.22
N ARG A 109 6.80 0.43 -1.26
CA ARG A 109 6.13 -0.86 -1.32
C ARG A 109 4.65 -0.69 -0.98
N ILE A 110 3.78 -1.26 -1.79
CA ILE A 110 2.34 -1.23 -1.61
C ILE A 110 1.92 -2.60 -1.10
N LEU A 111 1.49 -2.68 0.16
CA LEU A 111 0.98 -3.93 0.71
C LEU A 111 -0.32 -4.32 0.01
N SER A 112 -0.57 -5.62 -0.19
CA SER A 112 -1.72 -6.09 -0.95
C SER A 112 -2.24 -7.42 -0.41
N GLY A 113 -3.56 -7.55 -0.28
CA GLY A 113 -4.18 -8.82 0.10
C GLY A 113 -4.03 -9.91 -0.97
N LEU A 114 -3.97 -9.53 -2.26
CA LEU A 114 -3.82 -10.47 -3.38
C LEU A 114 -2.36 -10.66 -3.80
N TYR A 115 -1.57 -9.60 -3.83
CA TYR A 115 -0.20 -9.64 -4.34
C TYR A 115 0.87 -9.66 -3.24
N GLY A 116 0.46 -9.61 -1.96
CA GLY A 116 1.36 -9.55 -0.81
C GLY A 116 2.04 -8.18 -0.68
N VAL A 117 2.98 -7.89 -1.57
CA VAL A 117 3.68 -6.61 -1.70
C VAL A 117 3.94 -6.31 -3.17
N LEU A 118 3.68 -5.07 -3.58
CA LEU A 118 3.93 -4.57 -4.94
C LEU A 118 4.93 -3.43 -4.90
N LYS A 119 5.77 -3.35 -5.92
CA LYS A 119 6.52 -2.14 -6.26
C LYS A 119 5.60 -1.20 -7.08
N PRO A 120 5.88 0.12 -7.10
CA PRO A 120 5.09 1.10 -7.84
C PRO A 120 4.82 0.73 -9.29
N LEU A 121 5.82 0.18 -9.97
CA LEU A 121 5.77 -0.16 -11.38
C LEU A 121 5.40 -1.62 -11.66
N ASP A 122 5.12 -2.41 -10.62
CA ASP A 122 4.67 -3.79 -10.81
C ASP A 122 3.30 -3.80 -11.49
N LEU A 123 3.18 -4.53 -12.59
CA LEU A 123 1.89 -4.76 -13.23
C LEU A 123 0.94 -5.49 -12.28
N MET A 124 -0.30 -5.02 -12.21
CA MET A 124 -1.39 -5.70 -11.52
C MET A 124 -2.65 -5.67 -12.37
N GLN A 125 -3.41 -6.76 -12.29
CA GLN A 125 -4.78 -6.80 -12.78
C GLN A 125 -5.75 -6.32 -11.69
N ALA A 126 -6.92 -5.85 -12.12
CA ALA A 126 -7.92 -5.33 -11.21
C ALA A 126 -8.45 -6.43 -10.29
N TYR A 127 -8.57 -6.13 -8.99
CA TYR A 127 -9.03 -7.09 -8.00
C TYR A 127 -9.72 -6.41 -6.83
N ARG A 128 -10.34 -7.23 -5.97
CA ARG A 128 -10.73 -6.82 -4.63
C ARG A 128 -10.42 -7.92 -3.64
N LEU A 129 -9.46 -7.66 -2.76
CA LEU A 129 -9.12 -8.53 -1.64
C LEU A 129 -8.37 -7.72 -0.59
N GLU A 130 -9.11 -7.20 0.39
CA GLU A 130 -8.54 -6.53 1.54
C GLU A 130 -7.76 -7.50 2.44
N MET A 131 -6.69 -7.03 3.09
CA MET A 131 -5.86 -7.88 3.95
C MET A 131 -6.64 -8.45 5.14
N GLY A 132 -7.64 -7.71 5.63
CA GLY A 132 -8.53 -8.17 6.70
C GLY A 132 -9.55 -9.24 6.29
N THR A 133 -9.68 -9.59 5.00
CA THR A 133 -10.66 -10.58 4.54
C THR A 133 -10.36 -11.96 5.14
N LYS A 134 -11.38 -12.58 5.74
CA LYS A 134 -11.30 -13.93 6.34
C LYS A 134 -11.34 -15.03 5.28
N LEU A 135 -10.37 -15.02 4.37
CA LEU A 135 -10.21 -16.02 3.32
C LEU A 135 -9.27 -17.13 3.79
N THR A 136 -9.79 -18.36 3.91
CA THR A 136 -8.97 -19.56 4.14
C THR A 136 -8.32 -20.02 2.84
N VAL A 137 -7.02 -20.32 2.89
CA VAL A 137 -6.20 -20.66 1.71
C VAL A 137 -5.27 -21.83 2.05
N GLY A 138 -5.66 -23.03 1.62
CA GLY A 138 -4.99 -24.27 2.04
C GLY A 138 -5.06 -24.42 3.55
N LYS A 139 -3.89 -24.51 4.20
CA LYS A 139 -3.78 -24.62 5.67
C LYS A 139 -3.88 -23.30 6.44
N ASN A 140 -3.82 -22.16 5.75
CA ASN A 140 -3.81 -20.84 6.39
C ASN A 140 -5.26 -20.36 6.57
N LYS A 141 -5.60 -19.95 7.79
CA LYS A 141 -6.97 -19.57 8.16
C LYS A 141 -7.40 -18.22 7.60
N ASN A 142 -6.43 -17.34 7.33
CA ASN A 142 -6.63 -15.98 6.85
C ASN A 142 -5.41 -15.50 6.04
N LEU A 143 -5.51 -14.29 5.47
CA LEU A 143 -4.46 -13.70 4.65
C LEU A 143 -3.21 -13.31 5.47
N TYR A 144 -3.35 -12.96 6.75
CA TYR A 144 -2.19 -12.68 7.61
C TYR A 144 -1.29 -13.90 7.77
N GLU A 145 -1.86 -15.08 8.06
CA GLU A 145 -1.11 -16.33 8.14
C GLU A 145 -0.47 -16.69 6.79
N PHE A 146 -1.18 -16.44 5.70
CA PHE A 146 -0.69 -16.73 4.35
C PHE A 146 0.51 -15.86 3.95
N TRP A 147 0.48 -14.57 4.31
CA TRP A 147 1.44 -13.56 3.87
C TRP A 147 2.57 -13.24 4.83
N LYS A 148 2.32 -13.24 6.15
CA LYS A 148 3.21 -12.63 7.15
C LYS A 148 4.66 -13.03 6.99
N LYS A 149 4.95 -14.32 6.88
CA LYS A 149 6.31 -14.82 6.70
C LYS A 149 6.94 -14.40 5.37
N LYS A 150 6.18 -14.46 4.27
CA LYS A 150 6.70 -14.16 2.91
C LYS A 150 6.98 -12.67 2.72
N VAL A 151 6.00 -11.84 3.08
CA VAL A 151 6.11 -10.39 2.94
C VAL A 151 7.25 -9.87 3.82
N THR A 152 7.35 -10.31 5.07
CA THR A 152 8.44 -9.88 5.96
C THR A 152 9.81 -10.31 5.45
N ALA A 153 9.95 -11.54 4.97
CA ALA A 153 11.21 -12.02 4.38
C ALA A 153 11.62 -11.16 3.17
N LYS A 154 10.69 -10.91 2.25
CA LYS A 154 10.94 -10.07 1.07
C LYS A 154 11.33 -8.63 1.43
N LEU A 155 10.67 -8.03 2.41
CA LEU A 155 11.03 -6.70 2.89
C LEU A 155 12.44 -6.69 3.50
N ASN A 156 12.81 -7.73 4.27
CA ASN A 156 14.16 -7.86 4.84
C ASN A 156 15.24 -8.08 3.78
N GLU A 157 14.95 -8.77 2.68
CA GLU A 157 15.89 -8.94 1.56
C GLU A 157 16.28 -7.60 0.93
N GLU A 158 15.34 -6.64 0.88
CA GLU A 158 15.53 -5.36 0.22
C GLU A 158 16.03 -4.24 1.14
N LEU A 159 15.99 -4.47 2.45
CA LEU A 159 16.47 -3.53 3.46
C LEU A 159 18.00 -3.58 3.59
N SER A 160 18.64 -2.46 3.90
CA SER A 160 20.04 -2.43 4.38
C SER A 160 20.10 -2.31 5.91
N GLU A 161 21.21 -2.64 6.57
CA GLU A 161 21.30 -2.68 8.04
C GLU A 161 20.97 -1.34 8.72
N ASP A 162 21.41 -0.22 8.14
CA ASP A 162 21.19 1.13 8.71
C ASP A 162 20.00 1.89 8.07
N GLU A 163 19.16 1.18 7.32
CA GLU A 163 18.06 1.80 6.58
C GLU A 163 16.81 1.97 7.45
N LEU A 164 16.13 3.12 7.37
CA LEU A 164 14.82 3.29 8.02
C LEU A 164 13.72 2.53 7.28
N PHE A 165 12.83 1.89 8.03
CA PHE A 165 11.56 1.36 7.53
C PHE A 165 10.40 2.25 7.95
N LEU A 166 9.74 2.89 6.99
CA LEU A 166 8.65 3.84 7.23
C LEU A 166 7.29 3.16 7.01
N ASN A 167 6.53 3.01 8.09
CA ASN A 167 5.17 2.50 8.04
C ASN A 167 4.15 3.64 7.84
N LEU A 168 3.66 3.77 6.62
CA LEU A 168 2.56 4.66 6.23
C LEU A 168 1.29 3.86 5.86
N ALA A 169 1.27 2.56 6.11
CA ALA A 169 0.11 1.71 5.89
C ALA A 169 -0.89 1.81 7.06
N SER A 170 -2.14 1.37 6.83
CA SER A 170 -3.05 1.09 7.94
C SER A 170 -2.62 -0.17 8.69
N ASN A 171 -3.04 -0.28 9.96
CA ASN A 171 -2.80 -1.48 10.77
C ASN A 171 -3.35 -2.76 10.13
N GLU A 172 -4.44 -2.65 9.36
CA GLU A 172 -5.00 -3.77 8.60
C GLU A 172 -3.98 -4.35 7.62
N TYR A 173 -3.25 -3.51 6.89
CA TYR A 173 -2.25 -4.01 5.93
C TYR A 173 -0.93 -4.33 6.62
N PHE A 174 -0.50 -3.49 7.56
CA PHE A 174 0.75 -3.72 8.29
C PHE A 174 0.73 -4.97 9.16
N GLY A 175 -0.46 -5.48 9.54
CA GLY A 175 -0.60 -6.77 10.22
C GLY A 175 -0.07 -7.97 9.41
N ALA A 176 0.15 -7.82 8.10
CA ALA A 176 0.82 -8.80 7.25
C ALA A 176 2.36 -8.68 7.24
N VAL A 177 2.91 -7.79 8.06
CA VAL A 177 4.34 -7.66 8.32
C VAL A 177 4.59 -8.02 9.77
N ASP A 178 5.63 -8.81 10.02
CA ASP A 178 6.10 -9.10 11.38
C ASP A 178 7.14 -8.05 11.76
N GLU A 179 6.69 -6.97 12.42
CA GLU A 179 7.54 -5.86 12.87
C GLU A 179 8.73 -6.34 13.71
N LYS A 180 8.57 -7.39 14.52
CA LYS A 180 9.66 -7.90 15.36
C LYS A 180 10.72 -8.66 14.58
N ALA A 181 10.36 -9.16 13.40
CA ALA A 181 11.27 -9.87 12.52
C ALA A 181 11.89 -8.96 11.45
N LEU A 182 11.48 -7.68 11.35
CA LEU A 182 12.18 -6.71 10.51
C LEU A 182 13.56 -6.42 11.08
N LYS A 183 14.58 -6.37 10.21
CA LYS A 183 15.98 -6.19 10.61
C LYS A 183 16.36 -4.74 10.94
N VAL A 184 15.44 -3.79 10.76
CA VAL A 184 15.67 -2.36 10.98
C VAL A 184 14.53 -1.74 11.80
N PRO A 185 14.75 -0.55 12.41
CA PRO A 185 13.70 0.16 13.13
C PRO A 185 12.52 0.58 12.25
N VAL A 186 11.31 0.40 12.77
CA VAL A 186 10.07 0.88 12.14
C VAL A 186 9.72 2.26 12.68
N ILE A 187 9.59 3.23 11.78
CA ILE A 187 9.12 4.59 12.05
C ILE A 187 7.69 4.72 11.52
N THR A 188 6.77 5.27 12.32
CA THR A 188 5.35 5.41 11.98
C THR A 188 4.92 6.87 12.10
N PRO A 189 4.87 7.64 11.01
CA PRO A 189 4.28 8.97 11.02
C PRO A 189 2.78 8.93 11.36
N VAL A 190 2.37 9.84 12.25
CA VAL A 190 0.98 9.97 12.71
C VAL A 190 0.48 11.38 12.42
N PHE A 191 -0.52 11.49 11.54
CA PHE A 191 -1.11 12.76 11.13
C PHE A 191 -2.38 13.03 11.95
N LYS A 192 -2.41 14.16 12.65
CA LYS A 192 -3.53 14.60 13.48
C LYS A 192 -4.00 15.99 13.06
N ASP A 193 -5.30 16.16 13.04
CA ASP A 193 -5.97 17.43 12.73
C ASP A 193 -6.66 17.98 13.99
N TRP A 194 -6.63 19.29 14.16
CA TRP A 194 -7.38 19.97 15.20
C TRP A 194 -8.87 19.93 14.90
N LYS A 195 -9.66 19.25 15.75
CA LYS A 195 -11.12 19.16 15.59
C LYS A 195 -11.85 19.00 16.91
N ASN A 196 -12.75 19.95 17.19
CA ASN A 196 -13.50 20.07 18.44
C ASN A 196 -12.54 20.20 19.64
N ASP A 197 -11.63 21.18 19.57
CA ASP A 197 -10.66 21.55 20.62
C ASP A 197 -9.72 20.43 21.07
N LYS A 198 -9.46 19.46 20.17
CA LYS A 198 -8.44 18.44 20.37
C LYS A 198 -7.91 17.90 19.05
N LEU A 199 -6.67 17.44 19.07
CA LEU A 199 -6.05 16.71 17.97
C LEU A 199 -6.66 15.32 17.81
N LYS A 200 -7.05 14.98 16.58
CA LYS A 200 -7.59 13.66 16.22
C LYS A 200 -7.05 13.20 14.88
N ILE A 201 -6.97 11.89 14.70
CA ILE A 201 -6.73 11.32 13.37
C ILE A 201 -8.05 11.39 12.60
N ILE A 202 -8.12 12.24 11.58
CA ILE A 202 -9.25 12.27 10.64
C ILE A 202 -8.87 11.38 9.46
N SER A 203 -9.58 10.26 9.28
CA SER A 203 -9.15 9.15 8.42
C SER A 203 -8.84 9.55 6.98
N PHE A 204 -9.68 10.36 6.34
CA PHE A 204 -9.45 10.89 4.99
C PHE A 204 -8.17 11.72 4.91
N PHE A 205 -8.01 12.72 5.79
CA PHE A 205 -6.82 13.58 5.79
C PHE A 205 -5.55 12.80 6.11
N ALA A 206 -5.59 11.90 7.09
CA ALA A 206 -4.45 11.07 7.44
C ALA A 206 -4.02 10.13 6.30
N LYS A 207 -4.98 9.58 5.52
CA LYS A 207 -4.65 8.80 4.33
C LYS A 207 -3.99 9.65 3.26
N LYS A 208 -4.52 10.84 2.97
CA LYS A 208 -3.90 11.76 2.02
C LYS A 208 -2.48 12.13 2.47
N ALA A 209 -2.31 12.52 3.73
CA ALA A 209 -1.03 12.91 4.30
C ALA A 209 0.02 11.78 4.25
N ARG A 210 -0.39 10.51 4.40
CA ARG A 210 0.50 9.36 4.16
C ARG A 210 1.02 9.33 2.74
N GLY A 211 0.16 9.55 1.75
CA GLY A 211 0.57 9.72 0.35
C GLY A 211 1.53 10.88 0.16
N SER A 212 1.17 12.04 0.72
CA SER A 212 1.96 13.26 0.64
C SER A 212 3.33 13.11 1.29
N MET A 213 3.46 12.33 2.37
CA MET A 213 4.75 12.00 2.98
C MET A 213 5.64 11.19 2.03
N VAL A 214 5.07 10.21 1.31
CA VAL A 214 5.82 9.51 0.27
C VAL A 214 6.27 10.48 -0.82
N ARG A 215 5.37 11.36 -1.28
CA ARG A 215 5.69 12.38 -2.28
C ARG A 215 6.82 13.31 -1.80
N TYR A 216 6.74 13.80 -0.57
CA TYR A 216 7.79 14.60 0.07
C TYR A 216 9.14 13.89 0.08
N ILE A 217 9.19 12.61 0.45
CA ILE A 217 10.43 11.83 0.48
C ILE A 217 11.04 11.71 -0.92
N VAL A 218 10.22 11.53 -1.95
CA VAL A 218 10.66 11.49 -3.36
C VAL A 218 11.11 12.86 -3.85
N ASP A 219 10.41 13.92 -3.45
CA ASP A 219 10.70 15.29 -3.87
C ASP A 219 12.03 15.78 -3.29
N THR A 220 12.29 15.48 -2.01
CA THR A 220 13.42 16.02 -1.23
C THR A 220 14.60 15.06 -1.08
N ASP A 221 14.46 13.81 -1.51
CA ASP A 221 15.42 12.74 -1.25
C ASP A 221 15.67 12.49 0.26
N ALA A 222 14.64 12.68 1.10
CA ALA A 222 14.72 12.44 2.55
C ALA A 222 15.18 11.00 2.87
N LYS A 223 16.13 10.87 3.81
CA LYS A 223 16.75 9.58 4.18
C LYS A 223 16.79 9.32 5.68
N SER A 224 16.70 10.36 6.50
CA SER A 224 16.84 10.29 7.96
C SER A 224 15.54 10.70 8.70
N ILE A 225 15.50 10.44 10.01
CA ILE A 225 14.40 10.90 10.87
C ILE A 225 14.30 12.43 10.87
N GLU A 226 15.44 13.13 10.87
CA GLU A 226 15.45 14.60 10.86
C GLU A 226 14.92 15.15 9.54
N ASP A 227 15.22 14.51 8.40
CA ASP A 227 14.61 14.88 7.12
C ASP A 227 13.09 14.69 7.17
N LEU A 228 12.60 13.57 7.73
CA LEU A 228 11.16 13.32 7.85
C LEU A 228 10.43 14.36 8.70
N LYS A 229 11.07 14.88 9.77
CA LYS A 229 10.50 15.95 10.59
C LYS A 229 10.31 17.26 9.80
N GLY A 230 11.04 17.44 8.70
CA GLY A 230 10.89 18.57 7.78
C GLY A 230 9.63 18.53 6.90
N PHE A 231 8.85 17.46 6.95
CA PHE A 231 7.59 17.35 6.20
C PHE A 231 6.62 18.49 6.56
N ASN A 232 6.21 19.23 5.53
CA ASN A 232 5.36 20.42 5.65
C ASN A 232 4.22 20.50 4.61
N TYR A 233 3.86 19.37 3.98
CA TYR A 233 2.82 19.34 2.95
C TYR A 233 1.42 19.32 3.58
N ASP A 234 0.42 19.76 2.82
CA ASP A 234 -0.99 19.82 3.23
C ASP A 234 -1.26 20.64 4.51
N GLY A 235 -0.31 21.48 4.95
CA GLY A 235 -0.42 22.30 6.16
C GLY A 235 -0.04 21.58 7.46
N TYR A 236 0.48 20.35 7.39
CA TYR A 236 1.01 19.65 8.56
C TYR A 236 2.39 20.18 8.95
N SER A 237 2.75 20.07 10.23
CA SER A 237 4.11 20.27 10.74
C SER A 237 4.44 19.26 11.84
N PHE A 238 5.71 18.91 12.00
CA PHE A 238 6.14 18.04 13.08
C PHE A 238 5.88 18.66 14.45
N SER A 239 5.38 17.86 15.40
CA SER A 239 5.19 18.27 16.78
C SER A 239 5.99 17.38 17.73
N GLU A 240 7.01 17.97 18.34
CA GLU A 240 7.74 17.35 19.44
C GLU A 240 6.83 17.13 20.66
N GLU A 241 6.00 18.12 20.99
CA GLU A 241 5.07 18.07 22.13
C GLU A 241 4.15 16.83 22.09
N TYR A 242 3.60 16.51 20.92
CA TYR A 242 2.68 15.38 20.76
C TYR A 242 3.37 14.05 20.42
N THR A 243 4.67 14.06 20.13
CA THR A 243 5.48 12.85 19.85
C THR A 243 5.91 12.19 21.16
N LYS A 244 5.16 11.19 21.62
CA LYS A 244 5.43 10.50 22.89
C LYS A 244 6.39 9.32 22.76
N LYS A 245 6.49 8.72 21.57
CA LYS A 245 7.45 7.65 21.27
C LYS A 245 8.37 8.11 20.17
N LYS A 246 9.67 7.83 20.30
CA LYS A 246 10.69 8.22 19.31
C LYS A 246 10.41 7.69 17.90
N ASN A 247 9.71 6.56 17.79
CA ASN A 247 9.37 5.94 16.53
C ASN A 247 7.98 6.33 15.98
N GLU A 248 7.20 7.16 16.67
CA GLU A 248 5.88 7.65 16.23
C GLU A 248 5.93 9.16 15.98
N LEU A 249 6.46 9.59 14.83
CA LEU A 249 6.58 11.01 14.48
C LEU A 249 5.19 11.64 14.32
N VAL A 250 4.78 12.52 15.21
CA VAL A 250 3.46 13.15 15.16
C VAL A 250 3.53 14.45 14.36
N PHE A 251 2.68 14.55 13.34
CA PHE A 251 2.45 15.75 12.55
C PHE A 251 1.06 16.30 12.82
N VAL A 252 0.97 17.61 13.04
CA VAL A 252 -0.27 18.29 13.43
C VAL A 252 -0.64 19.36 12.42
N ARG A 253 -1.94 19.58 12.24
CA ARG A 253 -2.53 20.64 11.42
C ARG A 253 -3.78 21.19 12.09
#